data_AF-A0A1H9LDM1-F1
#
_entry.id   AF-A0A1H9LDM1-F1
#
_cell.length_a   1.000
_cell.length_b   1.000
_cell.length_c   1.000
_cell.angle_alpha   90.00
_cell.angle_beta   90.00
_cell.angle_gamma   90.00
#
_symmetry.space_group_name_H-M   'P 1'
#
loop_
_entity.id
_entity.type
_entity.pdbx_description
1 polymer ?
#
loop_
_entity_poly.entity_id
_entity_poly.type
_entity_poly.pdbx_seq_one_letter_code
_entity_poly.pdbx_strand_id
1 'polypeptide(L)'
;MAQNLNVNIEEPRVDDRKMWDVVFAVYGYPALLLAHKLKVFPLLADGPLTLIEICDALNIKRRPAEAILTVATSMGFLSLQEGRYALTVVSEDYLLEKSPNYFGYFWDLMIDNHQVFSFQNLEMAVITDSPQVYGGEGVGDGIFEKPENQVELLKRFTRGLHSIDKAASLVWPTLLDLSQHRMMLDIGRGSGVQSFGAVQKLPELQVLILDFPQVCEVIQEYITQYDVQDRVKTYAANIWKDHWPSADLHFFSNMYHEWSPEKCNFLTDKSFMSLDSGGRIIIHEVLYNDDKTGAFAPAAFSMLMMGWTEGEQYSGQELKEMLKNAGFVDIQVLPAFGYYSIVTGVKP
;
A
#
# COMPACT_ATOMS: atom_id res chain seq x y z
N MET A 1 -48.15 -43.93 -21.23
CA MET A 1 -48.38 -42.73 -20.41
C MET A 1 -47.07 -41.95 -20.39
N ALA A 2 -46.97 -40.85 -21.12
CA ALA A 2 -45.81 -39.98 -21.03
C ALA A 2 -45.97 -39.14 -19.75
N GLN A 3 -45.07 -39.32 -18.79
CA GLN A 3 -44.99 -38.45 -17.62
C GLN A 3 -44.56 -37.06 -18.10
N ASN A 4 -45.44 -36.07 -17.96
CA ASN A 4 -45.08 -34.68 -18.11
C ASN A 4 -44.02 -34.36 -17.05
N LEU A 5 -42.77 -34.24 -17.47
CA LEU A 5 -41.70 -33.69 -16.66
C LEU A 5 -41.98 -32.19 -16.50
N ASN A 6 -42.58 -31.81 -15.38
CA ASN A 6 -42.61 -30.42 -14.93
C ASN A 6 -41.21 -30.05 -14.45
N VAL A 7 -40.30 -29.77 -15.37
CA VAL A 7 -39.00 -29.20 -15.03
C VAL A 7 -39.17 -27.69 -14.92
N ASN A 8 -39.17 -27.17 -13.69
CA ASN A 8 -39.19 -25.72 -13.46
C ASN A 8 -37.76 -25.17 -13.56
N ILE A 9 -37.31 -24.89 -14.79
CA ILE A 9 -36.07 -24.13 -15.06
C ILE A 9 -36.49 -22.73 -15.48
N GLU A 10 -36.18 -21.75 -14.64
CA GLU A 10 -36.41 -20.34 -14.93
C GLU A 10 -35.16 -19.72 -15.56
N GLU A 11 -35.36 -18.93 -16.61
CA GLU A 11 -34.26 -18.19 -17.24
C GLU A 11 -33.78 -17.07 -16.31
N PRO A 12 -32.46 -16.95 -16.05
CA PRO A 12 -31.96 -15.89 -15.20
C PRO A 12 -32.12 -14.53 -15.89
N ARG A 13 -32.39 -13.49 -15.10
CA ARG A 13 -32.58 -12.12 -15.62
C ARG A 13 -31.28 -11.46 -16.12
N VAL A 14 -30.14 -11.96 -15.67
CA VAL A 14 -28.80 -11.48 -16.00
C VAL A 14 -27.83 -12.66 -16.03
N ASP A 15 -26.68 -12.49 -16.69
CA ASP A 15 -25.63 -13.51 -16.64
C ASP A 15 -24.94 -13.59 -15.27
N ASP A 16 -24.21 -14.68 -15.07
CA ASP A 16 -23.55 -15.05 -13.81
C ASP A 16 -22.06 -14.68 -13.78
N ARG A 17 -21.54 -13.86 -14.71
CA ARG A 17 -20.10 -13.57 -14.82
C ARG A 17 -19.48 -13.05 -13.53
N LYS A 18 -20.17 -12.14 -12.83
CA LYS A 18 -19.68 -11.59 -11.54
C LYS A 18 -19.44 -12.67 -10.49
N MET A 19 -20.24 -13.74 -10.49
CA MET A 19 -20.13 -14.85 -9.55
C MET A 19 -18.92 -15.70 -9.92
N TRP A 20 -18.69 -15.91 -11.22
CA TRP A 20 -17.48 -16.55 -11.73
C TRP A 20 -16.21 -15.75 -11.46
N ASP A 21 -16.25 -14.42 -11.60
CA ASP A 21 -15.09 -13.55 -11.31
C ASP A 21 -14.64 -13.70 -9.85
N VAL A 22 -15.58 -13.80 -8.89
CA VAL A 22 -15.27 -14.07 -7.48
C VAL A 22 -14.58 -15.43 -7.31
N VAL A 23 -15.10 -16.48 -7.95
CA VAL A 23 -14.50 -17.83 -7.89
C VAL A 23 -13.11 -17.86 -8.53
N PHE A 24 -12.96 -17.21 -9.69
CA PHE A 24 -11.71 -17.23 -10.46
C PHE A 24 -10.65 -16.31 -9.86
N ALA A 25 -11.00 -15.27 -9.11
CA ALA A 25 -10.06 -14.42 -8.39
C ALA A 25 -9.15 -15.24 -7.44
N VAL A 26 -9.69 -16.28 -6.80
CA VAL A 26 -8.95 -17.21 -5.92
C VAL A 26 -7.85 -17.98 -6.66
N TYR A 27 -7.92 -18.07 -7.98
CA TYR A 27 -6.90 -18.72 -8.82
C TYR A 27 -6.05 -17.73 -9.62
N GLY A 28 -6.62 -16.60 -10.05
CA GLY A 28 -5.91 -15.55 -10.78
C GLY A 28 -4.86 -14.84 -9.93
N TYR A 29 -5.22 -14.45 -8.70
CA TYR A 29 -4.31 -13.83 -7.75
C TYR A 29 -3.07 -14.70 -7.45
N PRO A 30 -3.19 -15.96 -6.99
CA PRO A 30 -2.02 -16.78 -6.71
C PRO A 30 -1.24 -17.15 -7.97
N ALA A 31 -1.86 -17.18 -9.16
CA ALA A 31 -1.12 -17.42 -10.40
C ALA A 31 -0.11 -16.31 -10.69
N LEU A 32 -0.44 -15.03 -10.45
CA LEU A 32 0.50 -13.92 -10.57
C LEU A 32 1.61 -13.97 -9.51
N LEU A 33 1.27 -14.27 -8.26
CA LEU A 33 2.27 -14.45 -7.20
C LEU A 33 3.22 -15.62 -7.50
N LEU A 34 2.70 -16.71 -8.09
CA LEU A 34 3.52 -17.82 -8.56
C LEU A 34 4.38 -17.42 -9.75
N ALA A 35 3.88 -16.64 -10.71
CA ALA A 35 4.68 -16.11 -11.82
C ALA A 35 5.89 -15.31 -11.30
N HIS A 36 5.65 -14.45 -10.30
CA HIS A 36 6.68 -13.69 -9.60
C HIS A 36 7.67 -14.61 -8.87
N LYS A 37 7.17 -15.54 -8.05
CA LYS A 37 8.00 -16.47 -7.27
C LYS A 37 8.85 -17.40 -8.15
N LEU A 38 8.30 -17.83 -9.29
CA LEU A 38 8.99 -18.64 -10.29
C LEU A 38 9.90 -17.82 -11.21
N LYS A 39 9.99 -16.51 -11.01
CA LYS A 39 10.84 -15.59 -11.78
C LYS A 39 10.50 -15.56 -13.28
N VAL A 40 9.20 -15.62 -13.61
CA VAL A 40 8.71 -15.43 -14.98
C VAL A 40 9.06 -14.05 -15.53
N PHE A 41 8.88 -12.98 -14.74
CA PHE A 41 9.15 -11.62 -15.23
C PHE A 41 10.65 -11.36 -15.47
N PRO A 42 11.56 -11.68 -14.53
CA PRO A 42 13.00 -11.55 -14.78
C PRO A 42 13.50 -12.40 -15.95
N LEU A 43 12.92 -13.59 -16.18
CA LEU A 43 13.27 -14.43 -17.33
C LEU A 43 13.01 -13.74 -18.67
N LEU A 44 11.96 -12.90 -18.75
CA LEU A 44 11.56 -12.20 -19.95
C LEU A 44 12.20 -10.81 -20.10
N ALA A 45 13.10 -10.42 -19.18
CA ALA A 45 13.74 -9.10 -19.18
C ALA A 45 14.67 -8.87 -20.39
N ASP A 46 15.31 -9.94 -20.89
CA ASP A 46 16.24 -9.87 -22.03
C ASP A 46 15.56 -10.07 -23.39
N GLY A 47 14.24 -10.30 -23.39
CA GLY A 47 13.42 -10.33 -24.60
C GLY A 47 12.34 -11.41 -24.63
N PRO A 48 11.51 -11.45 -25.70
CA PRO A 48 10.35 -12.31 -25.79
C PRO A 48 10.69 -13.80 -26.00
N LEU A 49 10.05 -14.68 -25.23
CA LEU A 49 10.25 -16.13 -25.29
C LEU A 49 8.98 -16.89 -25.68
N THR A 50 9.14 -18.01 -26.37
CA THR A 50 8.07 -18.98 -26.63
C THR A 50 7.71 -19.76 -25.36
N LEU A 51 6.53 -20.38 -25.35
CA LEU A 51 6.11 -21.25 -24.25
C LEU A 51 7.14 -22.37 -23.96
N ILE A 52 7.75 -22.94 -25.00
CA ILE A 52 8.73 -24.03 -24.86
C ILE A 52 10.01 -23.52 -24.19
N GLU A 53 10.55 -22.39 -24.66
CA GLU A 53 11.73 -21.75 -24.07
C GLU A 53 11.50 -21.41 -22.60
N ILE A 54 10.31 -20.92 -22.24
CA ILE A 54 9.94 -20.63 -20.83
C ILE A 54 9.85 -21.91 -20.00
N CYS A 55 9.24 -22.98 -20.54
CA CYS A 55 9.16 -24.27 -19.85
C CYS A 55 10.54 -24.84 -19.54
N ASP A 56 11.44 -24.79 -20.53
CA ASP A 56 12.80 -25.31 -20.41
C ASP A 56 13.61 -24.48 -19.40
N ALA A 57 13.53 -23.15 -19.46
CA ALA A 57 14.25 -22.24 -18.56
C ALA A 57 13.80 -22.35 -17.10
N LEU A 58 12.49 -22.50 -16.85
CA LEU A 58 11.92 -22.60 -15.51
C LEU A 58 11.81 -24.05 -14.99
N ASN A 59 12.16 -25.04 -15.82
CA ASN A 59 11.98 -26.47 -15.53
C ASN A 59 10.55 -26.84 -15.10
N ILE A 60 9.56 -26.30 -15.81
CA ILE A 60 8.13 -26.57 -15.58
C ILE A 60 7.50 -27.18 -16.83
N LYS A 61 6.41 -27.95 -16.63
CA LYS A 61 5.72 -28.58 -17.76
C LYS A 61 4.85 -27.56 -18.50
N ARG A 62 4.55 -27.86 -19.78
CA ARG A 62 3.70 -27.02 -20.65
C ARG A 62 2.40 -26.58 -19.97
N ARG A 63 1.62 -27.52 -19.41
CA ARG A 63 0.29 -27.24 -18.84
C ARG A 63 0.31 -26.15 -17.74
N PRO A 64 1.12 -26.26 -16.66
CA PRO A 64 1.19 -25.19 -15.66
C PRO A 64 1.80 -23.89 -16.18
N ALA A 65 2.80 -23.95 -17.08
CA ALA A 65 3.36 -22.74 -17.69
C ALA A 65 2.30 -21.96 -18.48
N GLU A 66 1.56 -22.65 -19.34
CA GLU A 66 0.49 -22.08 -20.15
C GLU A 66 -0.61 -21.45 -19.29
N ALA A 67 -0.99 -22.09 -18.18
CA ALA A 67 -1.98 -21.54 -17.24
C ALA A 67 -1.50 -20.23 -16.60
N ILE A 68 -0.27 -20.20 -16.09
CA ILE A 68 0.30 -18.99 -15.44
C ILE A 68 0.46 -17.85 -16.46
N LEU A 69 1.03 -18.15 -17.62
CA LEU A 69 1.26 -17.16 -18.68
C LEU A 69 -0.06 -16.62 -19.24
N THR A 70 -1.10 -17.44 -19.34
CA THR A 70 -2.43 -17.01 -19.77
C THR A 70 -3.02 -16.00 -18.78
N VAL A 71 -2.92 -16.26 -17.47
CA VAL A 71 -3.38 -15.30 -16.44
C VAL A 71 -2.57 -14.01 -16.49
N ALA A 72 -1.24 -14.11 -16.55
CA ALA A 72 -0.38 -12.92 -16.61
C ALA A 72 -0.65 -12.08 -17.87
N THR A 73 -0.94 -12.73 -18.99
CA THR A 73 -1.31 -12.05 -20.25
C THR A 73 -2.71 -11.44 -20.16
N SER A 74 -3.70 -12.15 -19.63
CA SER A 74 -5.08 -11.65 -19.53
C SER A 74 -5.21 -10.45 -18.58
N MET A 75 -4.35 -10.38 -17.56
CA MET A 75 -4.28 -9.26 -16.63
C MET A 75 -3.34 -8.14 -17.10
N GLY A 76 -2.75 -8.25 -18.30
CA GLY A 76 -1.94 -7.18 -18.90
C GLY A 76 -0.51 -7.06 -18.37
N PHE A 77 -0.01 -8.05 -17.63
CA PHE A 77 1.39 -8.09 -17.20
C PHE A 77 2.31 -8.62 -18.31
N LEU A 78 1.80 -9.52 -19.14
CA LEU A 78 2.49 -10.00 -20.33
C LEU A 78 1.69 -9.66 -21.59
N SER A 79 2.37 -9.65 -22.73
CA SER A 79 1.74 -9.65 -24.05
C SER A 79 2.18 -10.90 -24.81
N LEU A 80 1.32 -11.38 -25.71
CA LEU A 80 1.61 -12.53 -26.58
C LEU A 80 1.51 -12.08 -28.04
N GLN A 81 2.63 -12.07 -28.75
CA GLN A 81 2.72 -11.71 -30.16
C GLN A 81 3.52 -12.78 -30.92
N GLU A 82 3.00 -13.26 -32.04
CA GLU A 82 3.65 -14.28 -32.89
C GLU A 82 4.11 -15.53 -32.11
N GLY A 83 3.35 -15.92 -31.08
CA GLY A 83 3.66 -17.08 -30.24
C GLY A 83 4.77 -16.85 -29.20
N ARG A 84 5.21 -15.61 -29.00
CA ARG A 84 6.20 -15.20 -27.99
C ARG A 84 5.58 -14.29 -26.93
N TYR A 85 5.85 -14.60 -25.67
CA TYR A 85 5.49 -13.80 -24.52
C TYR A 85 6.53 -12.72 -24.27
N ALA A 86 6.10 -11.49 -24.04
CA ALA A 86 6.95 -10.36 -23.69
C ALA A 86 6.39 -9.64 -22.46
N LEU A 87 7.26 -8.95 -21.71
CA LEU A 87 6.83 -8.04 -20.66
C LEU A 87 6.00 -6.89 -21.27
N THR A 88 5.00 -6.41 -20.54
CA THR A 88 4.42 -5.09 -20.80
C THR A 88 5.18 -4.04 -20.01
N VAL A 89 4.98 -2.75 -20.35
CA VAL A 89 5.59 -1.62 -19.62
C VAL A 89 5.31 -1.70 -18.12
N VAL A 90 4.12 -2.16 -17.72
CA VAL A 90 3.78 -2.37 -16.30
C VAL A 90 4.72 -3.37 -15.64
N SER A 91 5.01 -4.50 -16.28
CA SER A 91 5.92 -5.50 -15.71
C SER A 91 7.38 -5.06 -15.76
N GLU A 92 7.79 -4.31 -16.77
CA GLU A 92 9.14 -3.73 -16.84
C GLU A 92 9.37 -2.74 -15.70
N ASP A 93 8.42 -1.83 -15.46
CA ASP A 93 8.53 -0.81 -14.43
C ASP A 93 8.38 -1.38 -13.01
N TYR A 94 7.48 -2.35 -12.81
CA TYR A 94 7.09 -2.78 -11.46
C TYR A 94 7.56 -4.18 -11.06
N LEU A 95 7.92 -5.06 -12.00
CA LEU A 95 8.19 -6.49 -11.69
C LEU A 95 9.62 -6.94 -12.03
N LEU A 96 10.51 -6.02 -12.39
CA LEU A 96 11.95 -6.27 -12.51
C LEU A 96 12.72 -5.70 -11.33
N GLU A 97 13.50 -6.54 -10.63
CA GLU A 97 14.25 -6.17 -9.42
C GLU A 97 15.22 -4.99 -9.62
N LYS A 98 15.70 -4.77 -10.85
CA LYS A 98 16.59 -3.65 -11.20
C LYS A 98 15.83 -2.32 -11.34
N SER A 99 14.52 -2.36 -11.49
CA SER A 99 13.72 -1.15 -11.63
C SER A 99 13.74 -0.35 -10.33
N PRO A 100 13.89 0.99 -10.38
CA PRO A 100 13.69 1.80 -9.20
C PRO A 100 12.29 1.63 -8.62
N ASN A 101 11.27 1.31 -9.42
CA ASN A 101 9.87 1.20 -8.96
C ASN A 101 9.45 -0.24 -8.64
N TYR A 102 10.41 -1.15 -8.40
CA TYR A 102 10.12 -2.56 -8.19
C TYR A 102 9.12 -2.79 -7.04
N PHE A 103 7.94 -3.30 -7.39
CA PHE A 103 6.79 -3.60 -6.53
C PHE A 103 6.89 -4.99 -5.90
N GLY A 104 7.76 -5.86 -6.44
CA GLY A 104 7.79 -7.28 -6.09
C GLY A 104 8.04 -7.58 -4.61
N TYR A 105 8.65 -6.67 -3.85
CA TYR A 105 8.82 -6.86 -2.39
C TYR A 105 7.49 -6.89 -1.64
N PHE A 106 6.47 -6.18 -2.10
CA PHE A 106 5.13 -6.27 -1.53
C PHE A 106 4.49 -7.63 -1.85
N TRP A 107 4.69 -8.15 -3.06
CA TRP A 107 4.22 -9.49 -3.40
C TRP A 107 4.93 -10.58 -2.61
N ASP A 108 6.21 -10.43 -2.32
CA ASP A 108 6.93 -11.33 -1.39
C ASP A 108 6.29 -11.28 0.00
N LEU A 109 5.97 -10.08 0.50
CA LEU A 109 5.28 -9.91 1.79
C LEU A 109 3.90 -10.59 1.80
N MET A 110 3.14 -10.49 0.71
CA MET A 110 1.85 -11.17 0.56
C MET A 110 1.96 -12.69 0.52
N ILE A 111 3.00 -13.23 -0.13
CA ILE A 111 3.29 -14.67 -0.16
C ILE A 111 3.64 -15.18 1.25
N ASP A 112 4.50 -14.45 1.96
CA ASP A 112 4.97 -14.83 3.30
C ASP A 112 3.83 -14.79 4.32
N ASN A 113 2.88 -13.86 4.16
CA ASN A 113 1.74 -13.67 5.06
C ASN A 113 0.43 -14.27 4.54
N HIS A 114 0.46 -15.14 3.53
CA HIS A 114 -0.74 -15.68 2.88
C HIS A 114 -1.75 -16.32 3.85
N GLN A 115 -1.29 -16.87 4.98
CA GLN A 115 -2.17 -17.47 5.99
C GLN A 115 -3.11 -16.42 6.62
N VAL A 116 -2.62 -15.20 6.86
CA VAL A 116 -3.40 -14.10 7.43
C VAL A 116 -4.60 -13.77 6.54
N PHE A 117 -4.43 -13.89 5.23
CA PHE A 117 -5.45 -13.60 4.22
C PHE A 117 -6.23 -14.83 3.77
N SER A 118 -6.10 -15.95 4.48
CA SER A 118 -6.95 -17.11 4.23
C SER A 118 -8.40 -16.76 4.57
N PHE A 119 -9.35 -17.42 3.89
CA PHE A 119 -10.78 -17.23 4.16
C PHE A 119 -11.11 -17.40 5.64
N GLN A 120 -10.54 -18.43 6.27
CA GLN A 120 -10.74 -18.72 7.69
C GLN A 120 -10.25 -17.58 8.60
N ASN A 121 -9.06 -17.01 8.33
CA ASN A 121 -8.54 -15.92 9.16
C ASN A 121 -9.30 -14.62 8.91
N LEU A 122 -9.66 -14.30 7.67
CA LEU A 122 -10.49 -13.13 7.39
C LEU A 122 -11.90 -13.25 7.99
N GLU A 123 -12.49 -14.45 7.98
CA GLU A 123 -13.75 -14.74 8.67
C GLU A 123 -13.62 -14.50 10.18
N MET A 124 -12.54 -14.98 10.80
CA MET A 124 -12.27 -14.69 12.21
C MET A 124 -12.11 -13.19 12.45
N ALA A 125 -11.34 -12.48 11.63
CA ALA A 125 -11.15 -11.03 11.76
C ALA A 125 -12.48 -10.26 11.72
N VAL A 126 -13.38 -10.65 10.82
CA VAL A 126 -14.73 -10.07 10.71
C VAL A 126 -15.58 -10.37 11.95
N ILE A 127 -15.51 -11.59 12.48
CA ILE A 127 -16.32 -12.00 13.65
C ILE A 127 -15.81 -11.35 14.94
N THR A 128 -14.49 -11.25 15.10
CA THR A 128 -13.86 -10.76 16.32
C THR A 128 -13.57 -9.26 16.30
N ASP A 129 -13.69 -8.61 15.14
CA ASP A 129 -13.31 -7.22 14.90
C ASP A 129 -11.86 -6.95 15.36
N SER A 130 -10.95 -7.87 14.99
CA SER A 130 -9.56 -7.83 15.43
C SER A 130 -8.61 -8.36 14.36
N PRO A 131 -7.38 -7.81 14.28
CA PRO A 131 -6.37 -8.32 13.34
C PRO A 131 -6.01 -9.77 13.65
N GLN A 132 -5.45 -10.46 12.67
CA GLN A 132 -5.04 -11.87 12.79
C GLN A 132 -3.53 -12.07 12.60
N VAL A 133 -2.86 -11.04 12.11
CA VAL A 133 -1.40 -11.03 12.00
C VAL A 133 -0.74 -10.98 13.39
N TYR A 134 0.45 -11.59 13.50
CA TYR A 134 1.29 -11.59 14.71
C TYR A 134 0.58 -12.02 16.01
N GLY A 135 -0.33 -13.00 15.93
CA GLY A 135 -1.04 -13.50 17.10
C GLY A 135 -2.20 -12.61 17.55
N GLY A 136 -2.68 -11.72 16.68
CA GLY A 136 -3.82 -10.84 16.94
C GLY A 136 -3.47 -9.47 17.50
N GLU A 137 -2.19 -9.15 17.60
CA GLU A 137 -1.69 -7.84 18.06
C GLU A 137 -1.66 -6.79 16.95
N GLY A 138 -1.78 -7.21 15.68
CA GLY A 138 -1.68 -6.31 14.53
C GLY A 138 -0.25 -5.85 14.24
N VAL A 139 -0.09 -5.08 13.16
CA VAL A 139 1.22 -4.58 12.69
C VAL A 139 1.83 -3.57 13.68
N GLY A 140 1.03 -2.65 14.23
CA GLY A 140 1.46 -1.60 15.15
C GLY A 140 2.19 -2.17 16.38
N ASP A 141 1.42 -2.79 17.27
CA ASP A 141 1.94 -3.32 18.52
C ASP A 141 2.81 -4.58 18.31
N GLY A 142 2.54 -5.36 17.25
CA GLY A 142 3.20 -6.64 16.98
C GLY A 142 4.57 -6.56 16.30
N ILE A 143 4.79 -5.60 15.38
CA ILE A 143 6.08 -5.40 14.69
C ILE A 143 6.82 -4.20 15.25
N PHE A 144 6.15 -3.05 15.33
CA PHE A 144 6.84 -1.78 15.52
C PHE A 144 7.17 -1.46 16.98
N GLU A 145 6.46 -2.02 17.96
CA GLU A 145 6.71 -1.72 19.39
C GLU A 145 7.64 -2.71 20.11
N LYS A 146 7.98 -3.88 19.52
CA LYS A 146 8.69 -4.96 20.24
C LYS A 146 10.22 -4.96 20.01
N PRO A 147 11.06 -4.80 21.07
CA PRO A 147 12.49 -4.51 20.90
C PRO A 147 13.43 -5.69 20.60
N GLU A 148 13.05 -6.97 20.75
CA GLU A 148 14.09 -8.02 20.93
C GLU A 148 14.10 -9.20 19.94
N ASN A 149 13.17 -9.36 18.98
CA ASN A 149 13.17 -10.57 18.13
C ASN A 149 12.82 -10.43 16.64
N GLN A 150 12.80 -9.22 16.05
CA GLN A 150 12.22 -9.05 14.72
C GLN A 150 12.91 -8.03 13.79
N VAL A 151 14.20 -7.70 13.95
CA VAL A 151 14.88 -6.74 13.04
C VAL A 151 14.73 -7.15 11.57
N GLU A 152 14.90 -8.44 11.25
CA GLU A 152 14.72 -8.93 9.88
C GLU A 152 13.26 -8.84 9.40
N LEU A 153 12.29 -9.11 10.28
CA LEU A 153 10.87 -8.99 9.94
C LEU A 153 10.46 -7.53 9.75
N LEU A 154 10.93 -6.63 10.61
CA LEU A 154 10.78 -5.19 10.46
C LEU A 154 11.39 -4.71 9.13
N LYS A 155 12.62 -5.11 8.82
CA LYS A 155 13.28 -4.77 7.54
C LYS A 155 12.50 -5.27 6.33
N ARG A 156 11.98 -6.50 6.37
CA ARG A 156 11.15 -7.07 5.30
C ARG A 156 9.84 -6.31 5.14
N PHE A 157 9.15 -6.05 6.25
CA PHE A 157 7.90 -5.30 6.24
C PHE A 157 8.11 -3.88 5.69
N THR A 158 9.09 -3.16 6.22
CA THR A 158 9.48 -1.82 5.75
C THR A 158 9.86 -1.82 4.27
N ARG A 159 10.55 -2.86 3.78
CA ARG A 159 10.88 -2.99 2.34
C ARG A 159 9.65 -3.23 1.47
N GLY A 160 8.72 -4.06 1.93
CA GLY A 160 7.44 -4.27 1.23
C GLY A 160 6.63 -2.97 1.13
N LEU A 161 6.52 -2.21 2.22
CA LEU A 161 5.85 -0.91 2.20
C LEU A 161 6.61 0.13 1.36
N HIS A 162 7.95 0.15 1.43
CA HIS A 162 8.77 1.00 0.57
C HIS A 162 8.44 0.81 -0.92
N SER A 163 8.26 -0.45 -1.36
CA SER A 163 8.00 -0.74 -2.78
C SER A 163 6.66 -0.24 -3.30
N ILE A 164 5.61 -0.19 -2.47
CA ILE A 164 4.28 0.28 -2.92
C ILE A 164 4.19 1.81 -2.89
N ASP A 165 4.89 2.44 -1.96
CA ASP A 165 4.83 3.89 -1.74
C ASP A 165 5.75 4.68 -2.68
N LYS A 166 6.81 4.03 -3.18
CA LYS A 166 7.85 4.70 -3.96
C LYS A 166 7.32 5.40 -5.20
N ALA A 167 6.41 4.79 -5.95
CA ALA A 167 5.88 5.38 -7.17
C ALA A 167 5.06 6.66 -6.87
N ALA A 168 4.31 6.68 -5.77
CA ALA A 168 3.51 7.83 -5.36
C ALA A 168 4.35 8.97 -4.76
N SER A 169 5.54 8.67 -4.23
CA SER A 169 6.40 9.62 -3.51
C SER A 169 6.81 10.88 -4.29
N LEU A 170 6.83 10.80 -5.61
CA LEU A 170 7.22 11.92 -6.48
C LEU A 170 6.04 12.80 -6.91
N VAL A 171 4.80 12.39 -6.62
CA VAL A 171 3.58 13.02 -7.13
C VAL A 171 2.97 13.97 -6.12
N TRP A 172 2.71 13.51 -4.89
CA TRP A 172 2.04 14.33 -3.89
C TRP A 172 2.73 15.68 -3.61
N PRO A 173 4.08 15.83 -3.61
CA PRO A 173 4.72 17.12 -3.34
C PRO A 173 4.48 18.15 -4.45
N THR A 174 3.98 17.71 -5.61
CA THR A 174 3.72 18.57 -6.78
C THR A 174 2.26 19.04 -6.87
N LEU A 175 1.37 18.52 -6.02
CA LEU A 175 -0.06 18.84 -6.04
C LEU A 175 -0.39 20.17 -5.37
N LEU A 176 0.52 20.70 -4.56
CA LEU A 176 0.35 21.92 -3.77
C LEU A 176 1.60 22.80 -3.91
N ASP A 177 1.42 24.11 -3.78
CA ASP A 177 2.56 25.01 -3.58
C ASP A 177 3.04 24.91 -2.12
N LEU A 178 4.11 24.15 -1.92
CA LEU A 178 4.76 23.97 -0.63
C LEU A 178 6.05 24.79 -0.51
N SER A 179 6.31 25.72 -1.44
CA SER A 179 7.57 26.48 -1.52
C SER A 179 7.88 27.37 -0.30
N GLN A 180 6.89 27.64 0.55
CA GLN A 180 7.07 28.41 1.79
C GLN A 180 7.44 27.54 3.00
N HIS A 181 7.24 26.22 2.92
CA HIS A 181 7.55 25.30 4.02
C HIS A 181 9.04 24.95 4.00
N ARG A 182 9.64 24.81 5.17
CA ARG A 182 11.08 24.55 5.35
C ARG A 182 11.36 23.30 6.16
N MET A 183 10.46 22.90 7.04
CA MET A 183 10.65 21.75 7.92
C MET A 183 9.41 20.87 7.92
N MET A 184 9.53 19.70 7.30
CA MET A 184 8.51 18.66 7.36
C MET A 184 8.78 17.70 8.51
N LEU A 185 7.75 17.40 9.28
CA LEU A 185 7.71 16.25 10.17
C LEU A 185 6.93 15.14 9.48
N ASP A 186 7.62 14.08 9.07
CA ASP A 186 7.03 12.84 8.58
C ASP A 186 6.70 11.98 9.79
N ILE A 187 5.42 11.90 10.15
CA ILE A 187 4.95 11.36 11.43
C ILE A 187 4.51 9.92 11.21
N GLY A 188 5.36 9.00 11.64
CA GLY A 188 5.11 7.58 11.56
C GLY A 188 5.23 7.02 10.14
N ARG A 189 5.71 5.77 10.12
CA ARG A 189 5.77 4.82 9.02
C ARG A 189 6.98 4.87 8.10
N GLY A 190 7.70 3.75 8.20
CA GLY A 190 8.19 3.03 7.05
C GLY A 190 9.65 3.33 6.74
N SER A 191 9.93 3.56 5.47
CA SER A 191 11.29 3.68 4.95
C SER A 191 11.73 5.12 4.73
N GLY A 192 10.85 6.10 4.96
CA GLY A 192 11.06 7.50 4.60
C GLY A 192 10.91 7.81 3.11
N VAL A 193 10.39 6.89 2.29
CA VAL A 193 10.36 7.08 0.82
C VAL A 193 9.56 8.31 0.38
N GLN A 194 8.47 8.62 1.09
CA GLN A 194 7.68 9.83 0.85
C GLN A 194 8.50 11.09 1.11
N SER A 195 9.27 11.10 2.19
CA SER A 195 10.22 12.15 2.53
C SER A 195 11.32 12.34 1.50
N PHE A 196 11.86 11.25 0.94
CA PHE A 196 12.88 11.33 -0.11
C PHE A 196 12.31 11.96 -1.40
N GLY A 197 11.10 11.56 -1.78
CA GLY A 197 10.39 12.18 -2.90
C GLY A 197 10.09 13.67 -2.65
N ALA A 198 9.71 14.03 -1.43
CA ALA A 198 9.46 15.41 -1.03
C ALA A 198 10.72 16.28 -1.19
N VAL A 199 11.85 15.90 -0.59
CA VAL A 199 13.09 16.69 -0.70
C VAL A 199 13.62 16.71 -2.14
N GLN A 200 13.35 15.68 -2.95
CA GLN A 200 13.72 15.70 -4.37
C GLN A 200 12.92 16.76 -5.15
N LYS A 201 11.64 16.98 -4.81
CA LYS A 201 10.77 17.96 -5.49
C LYS A 201 10.80 19.35 -4.87
N LEU A 202 11.15 19.46 -3.60
CA LEU A 202 11.18 20.69 -2.81
C LEU A 202 12.61 20.95 -2.32
N PRO A 203 13.43 21.73 -3.07
CA PRO A 203 14.87 21.85 -2.81
C PRO A 203 15.23 22.38 -1.42
N GLU A 204 14.43 23.33 -0.92
CA GLU A 204 14.61 24.01 0.36
C GLU A 204 14.02 23.26 1.56
N LEU A 205 13.36 22.12 1.33
CA LEU A 205 12.70 21.35 2.38
C LEU A 205 13.73 20.49 3.14
N GLN A 206 13.70 20.59 4.46
CA GLN A 206 14.30 19.62 5.37
C GLN A 206 13.21 18.75 5.99
N VAL A 207 13.57 17.53 6.39
CA VAL A 207 12.65 16.56 6.94
C VAL A 207 13.21 15.90 8.20
N LEU A 208 12.35 15.82 9.22
CA LEU A 208 12.51 14.94 10.37
C LEU A 208 11.50 13.81 10.24
N ILE A 209 11.98 12.56 10.19
CA ILE A 209 11.12 11.38 10.21
C ILE A 209 11.01 10.91 11.64
N LEU A 210 9.79 10.97 12.18
CA LEU A 210 9.49 10.60 13.56
C LEU A 210 8.97 9.17 13.62
N ASP A 211 9.72 8.29 14.24
CA ASP A 211 9.37 6.87 14.40
C ASP A 211 10.04 6.27 15.65
N PHE A 212 9.77 5.00 15.95
CA PHE A 212 10.43 4.29 17.04
C PHE A 212 11.95 4.13 16.78
N PRO A 213 12.78 4.03 17.84
CA PRO A 213 14.23 3.92 17.69
C PRO A 213 14.68 2.82 16.70
N GLN A 214 14.13 1.62 16.82
CA GLN A 214 14.43 0.49 15.94
C GLN A 214 14.02 0.70 14.48
N VAL A 215 12.97 1.49 14.23
CA VAL A 215 12.54 1.85 12.86
C VAL A 215 13.47 2.93 12.30
N CYS A 216 13.88 3.90 13.12
CA CYS A 216 14.86 4.92 12.75
C CYS A 216 16.19 4.31 12.28
N GLU A 217 16.64 3.22 12.91
CA GLU A 217 17.84 2.47 12.47
C GLU A 217 17.67 1.93 11.03
N VAL A 218 16.51 1.36 10.69
CA VAL A 218 16.21 0.87 9.34
C VAL A 218 16.11 2.04 8.34
N ILE A 219 15.49 3.16 8.73
CA ILE A 219 15.37 4.35 7.88
C ILE A 219 16.75 4.92 7.56
N GLN A 220 17.71 4.87 8.50
CA GLN A 220 19.06 5.37 8.28
C GLN A 220 19.79 4.64 7.14
N GLU A 221 19.51 3.34 6.94
CA GLU A 221 20.02 2.57 5.80
C GLU A 221 19.51 3.16 4.48
N TYR A 222 18.22 3.51 4.41
CA TYR A 222 17.64 4.15 3.23
C TYR A 222 18.14 5.58 3.03
N ILE A 223 18.24 6.39 4.09
CA ILE A 223 18.81 7.76 4.00
C ILE A 223 20.20 7.71 3.35
N THR A 224 21.03 6.75 3.76
CA THR A 224 22.37 6.55 3.20
C THR A 224 22.30 6.04 1.76
N GLN A 225 21.41 5.09 1.46
CA GLN A 225 21.23 4.54 0.12
C GLN A 225 20.78 5.59 -0.90
N TYR A 226 19.92 6.52 -0.50
CA TYR A 226 19.40 7.60 -1.35
C TYR A 226 20.26 8.87 -1.32
N ASP A 227 21.31 8.91 -0.50
CA ASP A 227 22.24 10.05 -0.36
C ASP A 227 21.53 11.37 0.02
N VAL A 228 20.64 11.31 1.02
CA VAL A 228 19.81 12.45 1.45
C VAL A 228 20.04 12.90 2.90
N GLN A 229 21.12 12.43 3.54
CA GLN A 229 21.44 12.72 4.95
C GLN A 229 21.53 14.21 5.32
N ASP A 230 21.84 15.08 4.34
CA ASP A 230 21.93 16.52 4.59
C ASP A 230 20.56 17.18 4.79
N ARG A 231 19.49 16.55 4.30
CA ARG A 231 18.13 17.10 4.32
C ARG A 231 17.12 16.24 5.06
N VAL A 232 17.39 14.95 5.24
CA VAL A 232 16.48 14.03 5.93
C VAL A 232 17.20 13.42 7.11
N LYS A 233 16.61 13.56 8.30
CA LYS A 233 17.11 12.97 9.55
C LYS A 233 15.98 12.23 10.25
N THR A 234 16.34 11.28 11.10
CA THR A 234 15.40 10.57 11.96
C THR A 234 15.29 11.26 13.33
N TYR A 235 14.12 11.16 13.95
CA TYR A 235 13.84 11.63 15.30
C TYR A 235 13.11 10.53 16.06
N ALA A 236 13.83 9.84 16.94
CA ALA A 236 13.26 8.72 17.69
C ALA A 236 12.26 9.22 18.72
N ALA A 237 10.98 8.89 18.56
CA ALA A 237 9.91 9.26 19.49
C ALA A 237 8.67 8.39 19.34
N ASN A 238 7.90 8.30 20.42
CA ASN A 238 6.57 7.71 20.42
C ASN A 238 5.53 8.78 20.01
N ILE A 239 4.90 8.60 18.84
CA ILE A 239 3.89 9.50 18.27
C ILE A 239 2.74 9.83 19.24
N TRP A 240 2.41 8.92 20.17
CA TRP A 240 1.30 9.09 21.10
C TRP A 240 1.71 9.92 22.31
N LYS A 241 2.83 9.56 22.94
CA LYS A 241 3.22 10.05 24.27
C LYS A 241 4.18 11.23 24.24
N ASP A 242 5.06 11.28 23.26
CA ASP A 242 6.17 12.23 23.28
C ASP A 242 5.82 13.55 22.59
N HIS A 243 6.60 14.59 22.90
CA HIS A 243 6.49 15.88 22.21
C HIS A 243 7.09 15.77 20.80
N TRP A 244 6.43 16.41 19.84
CA TRP A 244 6.91 16.48 18.46
C TRP A 244 7.84 17.68 18.29
N PRO A 245 8.94 17.54 17.53
CA PRO A 245 9.81 18.67 17.20
C PRO A 245 9.04 19.69 16.34
N SER A 246 9.47 20.95 16.38
CA SER A 246 8.85 22.01 15.59
C SER A 246 9.03 21.77 14.09
N ALA A 247 7.94 21.92 13.34
CA ALA A 247 7.85 21.78 11.90
C ALA A 247 6.71 22.67 11.37
N ASP A 248 6.80 23.10 10.11
CA ASP A 248 5.74 23.87 9.46
C ASP A 248 4.85 22.99 8.55
N LEU A 249 5.27 21.77 8.27
CA LEU A 249 4.52 20.78 7.51
C LEU A 249 4.47 19.45 8.26
N HIS A 250 3.29 18.95 8.58
CA HIS A 250 3.08 17.61 9.13
C HIS A 250 2.57 16.68 8.04
N PHE A 251 3.21 15.53 7.87
CA PHE A 251 2.87 14.56 6.84
C PHE A 251 2.59 13.20 7.50
N PHE A 252 1.48 12.59 7.09
CA PHE A 252 1.06 11.25 7.50
C PHE A 252 0.82 10.44 6.22
N SER A 253 1.48 9.29 6.05
CA SER A 253 1.25 8.42 4.89
C SER A 253 0.90 7.02 5.32
N ASN A 254 -0.22 6.50 4.81
CA ASN A 254 -0.69 5.15 5.06
C ASN A 254 -0.79 4.83 6.56
N MET A 255 -1.22 5.79 7.37
CA MET A 255 -1.21 5.68 8.82
C MET A 255 -2.60 5.74 9.43
N TYR A 256 -3.51 6.54 8.87
CA TYR A 256 -4.84 6.70 9.46
C TYR A 256 -5.61 5.38 9.41
N HIS A 257 -5.46 4.59 8.34
CA HIS A 257 -6.14 3.31 8.22
C HIS A 257 -5.72 2.24 9.23
N GLU A 258 -4.64 2.46 9.99
CA GLU A 258 -4.18 1.50 11.00
C GLU A 258 -4.89 1.64 12.33
N TRP A 259 -5.52 2.78 12.57
CA TRP A 259 -5.98 3.20 13.88
C TRP A 259 -7.48 3.49 13.89
N SER A 260 -8.08 3.31 15.06
CA SER A 260 -9.47 3.66 15.29
C SER A 260 -9.73 5.17 15.05
N PRO A 261 -10.99 5.57 14.80
CA PRO A 261 -11.35 6.97 14.65
C PRO A 261 -10.90 7.84 15.82
N GLU A 262 -10.96 7.33 17.05
CA GLU A 262 -10.54 8.08 18.26
C GLU A 262 -9.04 8.37 18.23
N LYS A 263 -8.22 7.38 17.85
CA LYS A 263 -6.77 7.53 17.70
C LYS A 263 -6.43 8.47 16.55
N CYS A 264 -7.15 8.40 15.42
CA CYS A 264 -6.97 9.31 14.29
C CYS A 264 -7.32 10.77 14.67
N ASN A 265 -8.42 10.99 15.39
CA ASN A 265 -8.78 12.31 15.91
C ASN A 265 -7.70 12.82 16.88
N PHE A 266 -7.22 11.97 17.79
CA PHE A 266 -6.13 12.34 18.70
C PHE A 266 -4.87 12.81 17.95
N LEU A 267 -4.44 12.09 16.92
CA LEU A 267 -3.28 12.48 16.12
C LEU A 267 -3.53 13.77 15.33
N THR A 268 -4.75 13.96 14.83
CA THR A 268 -5.16 15.19 14.14
C THR A 268 -5.09 16.39 15.07
N ASP A 269 -5.66 16.28 16.27
CA ASP A 269 -5.64 17.32 17.30
C ASP A 269 -4.21 17.62 17.74
N LYS A 270 -3.39 16.59 17.96
CA LYS A 270 -1.98 16.75 18.32
C LYS A 270 -1.20 17.48 17.23
N SER A 271 -1.43 17.14 15.97
CA SER A 271 -0.86 17.84 14.81
C SER A 271 -1.27 19.32 14.80
N PHE A 272 -2.55 19.61 15.00
CA PHE A 272 -3.03 20.98 15.08
C PHE A 272 -2.37 21.75 16.23
N MET A 273 -2.23 21.15 17.41
CA MET A 273 -1.61 21.81 18.56
C MET A 273 -0.11 22.06 18.39
N SER A 274 0.59 21.18 17.66
CA SER A 274 2.03 21.27 17.44
C SER A 274 2.45 22.17 16.27
N LEU A 275 1.58 22.42 15.28
CA LEU A 275 1.86 23.35 14.19
C LEU A 275 1.77 24.81 14.65
N ASP A 276 2.57 25.70 14.08
CA ASP A 276 2.35 27.15 14.18
C ASP A 276 1.29 27.63 13.18
N SER A 277 0.79 28.86 13.35
CA SER A 277 -0.13 29.49 12.39
C SER A 277 0.51 29.55 11.00
N GLY A 278 -0.27 29.19 9.97
CA GLY A 278 0.22 28.98 8.60
C GLY A 278 0.80 27.59 8.33
N GLY A 279 1.02 26.78 9.37
CA GLY A 279 1.46 25.39 9.24
C GLY A 279 0.41 24.50 8.60
N ARG A 280 0.84 23.41 7.95
CA ARG A 280 -0.03 22.54 7.14
C ARG A 280 0.05 21.08 7.59
N ILE A 281 -1.10 20.39 7.55
CA ILE A 281 -1.18 18.94 7.63
C ILE A 281 -1.46 18.34 6.25
N ILE A 282 -0.85 17.19 5.94
CA ILE A 282 -1.13 16.37 4.75
C ILE A 282 -1.29 14.92 5.20
N ILE A 283 -2.42 14.30 4.86
CA ILE A 283 -2.73 12.89 5.05
C ILE A 283 -2.77 12.23 3.67
N HIS A 284 -1.87 11.28 3.41
CA HIS A 284 -1.72 10.57 2.14
C HIS A 284 -2.19 9.11 2.28
N GLU A 285 -3.31 8.77 1.64
CA GLU A 285 -4.06 7.51 1.90
C GLU A 285 -4.75 6.97 0.64
N VAL A 286 -5.05 5.66 0.65
CA VAL A 286 -5.98 5.05 -0.31
C VAL A 286 -7.42 5.29 0.16
N LEU A 287 -8.12 6.26 -0.41
CA LEU A 287 -9.43 6.64 0.14
C LEU A 287 -10.58 5.81 -0.45
N TYR A 288 -11.61 5.60 0.37
CA TYR A 288 -12.94 5.30 -0.17
C TYR A 288 -13.48 6.49 -0.97
N ASN A 289 -14.38 6.20 -1.91
CA ASN A 289 -15.33 7.24 -2.30
C ASN A 289 -16.26 7.56 -1.13
N ASP A 290 -16.79 8.78 -1.09
CA ASP A 290 -17.57 9.26 0.05
C ASP A 290 -18.83 8.40 0.34
N ASP A 291 -19.40 7.78 -0.70
CA ASP A 291 -20.56 6.88 -0.56
C ASP A 291 -20.19 5.45 -0.12
N LYS A 292 -18.89 5.11 -0.03
CA LYS A 292 -18.35 3.77 0.27
C LYS A 292 -18.89 2.67 -0.66
N THR A 293 -19.08 3.01 -1.94
CA THR A 293 -19.61 2.11 -2.99
C THR A 293 -18.58 1.72 -4.05
N GLY A 294 -17.35 2.27 -4.00
CA GLY A 294 -16.28 1.86 -4.89
C GLY A 294 -15.13 2.88 -5.02
N ALA A 295 -14.11 2.61 -5.84
CA ALA A 295 -13.92 1.41 -6.65
C ALA A 295 -13.62 0.15 -5.81
N PHE A 296 -13.65 -1.03 -6.45
CA PHE A 296 -13.39 -2.31 -5.79
C PHE A 296 -12.03 -2.37 -5.09
N ALA A 297 -10.98 -1.77 -5.67
CA ALA A 297 -9.64 -1.86 -5.10
C ALA A 297 -9.51 -1.17 -3.72
N PRO A 298 -9.91 0.11 -3.52
CA PRO A 298 -10.00 0.70 -2.18
C PRO A 298 -10.89 -0.09 -1.21
N ALA A 299 -12.04 -0.62 -1.68
CA ALA A 299 -12.92 -1.50 -0.89
C ALA A 299 -12.20 -2.77 -0.39
N ALA A 300 -11.52 -3.47 -1.30
CA ALA A 300 -10.77 -4.68 -0.99
C ALA A 300 -9.52 -4.38 -0.13
N PHE A 301 -8.94 -3.19 -0.25
CA PHE A 301 -7.82 -2.76 0.59
C PHE A 301 -8.21 -2.68 2.07
N SER A 302 -9.44 -2.25 2.39
CA SER A 302 -9.93 -2.29 3.77
C SER A 302 -10.07 -3.72 4.31
N MET A 303 -10.48 -4.69 3.48
CA MET A 303 -10.51 -6.10 3.87
C MET A 303 -9.11 -6.66 4.11
N LEU A 304 -8.12 -6.23 3.31
CA LEU A 304 -6.71 -6.54 3.53
C LEU A 304 -6.24 -5.96 4.88
N MET A 305 -6.58 -4.69 5.17
CA MET A 305 -6.19 -4.02 6.42
C MET A 305 -6.86 -4.60 7.66
N MET A 306 -8.09 -5.13 7.56
CA MET A 306 -8.77 -5.83 8.66
C MET A 306 -7.98 -7.05 9.16
N GLY A 307 -7.23 -7.72 8.28
CA GLY A 307 -6.35 -8.82 8.70
C GLY A 307 -5.10 -8.34 9.47
N TRP A 308 -4.72 -7.07 9.31
CA TRP A 308 -3.42 -6.53 9.73
C TRP A 308 -3.48 -5.52 10.86
N THR A 309 -4.59 -4.78 10.99
CA THR A 309 -4.68 -3.60 11.85
C THR A 309 -5.99 -3.59 12.62
N GLU A 310 -6.10 -2.71 13.62
CA GLU A 310 -7.34 -2.42 14.35
C GLU A 310 -8.12 -1.24 13.74
N GLY A 311 -7.63 -0.67 12.63
CA GLY A 311 -8.19 0.51 12.01
C GLY A 311 -9.20 0.21 10.91
N GLU A 312 -9.61 1.28 10.24
CA GLU A 312 -10.56 1.24 9.14
C GLU A 312 -10.14 2.16 7.99
N GLN A 313 -10.62 1.90 6.78
CA GLN A 313 -10.38 2.81 5.66
C GLN A 313 -11.35 3.99 5.69
N TYR A 314 -10.82 5.19 5.41
CA TYR A 314 -11.60 6.43 5.43
C TYR A 314 -11.88 6.95 4.01
N SER A 315 -12.99 7.66 3.88
CA SER A 315 -13.28 8.53 2.74
C SER A 315 -12.61 9.90 2.89
N GLY A 316 -12.55 10.65 1.79
CA GLY A 316 -12.06 12.02 1.81
C GLY A 316 -12.92 12.94 2.69
N GLN A 317 -14.24 12.76 2.66
CA GLN A 317 -15.15 13.54 3.49
C GLN A 317 -14.96 13.26 5.00
N GLU A 318 -14.75 12.01 5.41
CA GLU A 318 -14.50 11.67 6.82
C GLU A 318 -13.21 12.32 7.34
N LEU A 319 -12.11 12.20 6.60
CA LEU A 319 -10.84 12.83 7.01
C LEU A 319 -10.95 14.36 7.00
N LYS A 320 -11.67 14.94 6.03
CA LYS A 320 -11.94 16.39 6.00
C LYS A 320 -12.72 16.85 7.23
N GLU A 321 -13.67 16.06 7.70
CA GLU A 321 -14.41 16.36 8.93
C GLU A 321 -13.51 16.29 10.16
N MET A 322 -12.62 15.29 10.25
CA MET A 322 -11.62 15.23 11.33
C MET A 322 -10.73 16.49 11.35
N LEU A 323 -10.18 16.88 10.19
CA LEU A 323 -9.36 18.10 10.08
C LEU A 323 -10.15 19.36 10.50
N LYS A 324 -11.40 19.47 10.06
CA LYS A 324 -12.26 20.60 10.39
C LYS A 324 -12.54 20.69 11.90
N ASN A 325 -12.81 19.55 12.54
CA ASN A 325 -13.11 19.48 13.96
C ASN A 325 -11.91 19.87 14.83
N ALA A 326 -10.69 19.52 14.39
CA ALA A 326 -9.45 19.96 15.05
C ALA A 326 -9.17 21.47 14.88
N GLY A 327 -9.81 22.12 13.89
CA GLY A 327 -9.71 23.56 13.66
C GLY A 327 -8.93 23.96 12.41
N PHE A 328 -8.51 23.01 11.57
CA PHE A 328 -7.88 23.33 10.29
C PHE A 328 -8.86 24.03 9.34
N VAL A 329 -8.32 24.94 8.52
CA VAL A 329 -9.03 25.67 7.46
C VAL A 329 -8.46 25.31 6.09
N ASP A 330 -9.05 25.83 5.02
CA ASP A 330 -8.63 25.59 3.62
C ASP A 330 -8.44 24.10 3.28
N ILE A 331 -9.39 23.27 3.76
CA ILE A 331 -9.30 21.81 3.66
C ILE A 331 -9.61 21.34 2.24
N GLN A 332 -8.71 20.53 1.67
CA GLN A 332 -8.80 19.99 0.32
C GLN A 332 -8.61 18.48 0.32
N VAL A 333 -9.30 17.80 -0.61
CA VAL A 333 -9.12 16.38 -0.94
C VAL A 333 -8.69 16.34 -2.41
N LEU A 334 -7.49 15.85 -2.69
CA LEU A 334 -6.90 15.85 -4.03
C LEU A 334 -6.46 14.43 -4.39
N PRO A 335 -6.88 13.89 -5.55
CA PRO A 335 -6.31 12.66 -6.08
C PRO A 335 -4.80 12.82 -6.30
N ALA A 336 -4.03 11.79 -5.99
CA ALA A 336 -2.58 11.74 -6.16
C ALA A 336 -2.21 10.73 -7.25
N PHE A 337 -1.51 9.66 -6.87
CA PHE A 337 -1.02 8.65 -7.81
C PHE A 337 -1.71 7.30 -7.61
N GLY A 338 -2.20 6.68 -8.68
CA GLY A 338 -2.91 5.40 -8.60
C GLY A 338 -4.18 5.52 -7.75
N TYR A 339 -4.26 4.74 -6.67
CA TYR A 339 -5.39 4.77 -5.72
C TYR A 339 -5.19 5.76 -4.57
N TYR A 340 -4.04 6.44 -4.50
CA TYR A 340 -3.75 7.39 -3.43
C TYR A 340 -4.39 8.75 -3.67
N SER A 341 -4.73 9.41 -2.56
CA SER A 341 -5.16 10.80 -2.49
C SER A 341 -4.48 11.50 -1.31
N ILE A 342 -4.46 12.83 -1.33
CA ILE A 342 -4.09 13.63 -0.17
C ILE A 342 -5.30 14.38 0.38
N VAL A 343 -5.41 14.43 1.71
CA VAL A 343 -6.31 15.31 2.46
C VAL A 343 -5.46 16.30 3.24
N THR A 344 -5.65 17.59 3.04
CA THR A 344 -4.78 18.62 3.61
C THR A 344 -5.57 19.77 4.19
N GLY A 345 -5.05 20.43 5.23
CA GLY A 345 -5.60 21.64 5.83
C GLY A 345 -4.50 22.53 6.41
N VAL A 346 -4.83 23.80 6.66
CA VAL A 346 -3.91 24.83 7.18
C VAL A 346 -4.36 25.24 8.58
N LYS A 347 -3.41 25.44 9.49
CA LYS A 347 -3.69 26.03 10.80
C LYS A 347 -3.84 27.55 10.63
N PRO A 348 -4.99 28.14 11.01
CA PRO A 348 -5.27 29.56 10.77
C PRO A 348 -4.40 30.52 11.58
#